data_AF-A0A842NHM7-F1
#
_entry.id   AF-A0A842NHM7-F1
#
_cell.length_a   1.000
_cell.length_b   1.000
_cell.length_c   1.000
_cell.angle_alpha   90.00
_cell.angle_beta   90.00
_cell.angle_gamma   90.00
#
_symmetry.space_group_name_H-M   'P 1'
#
loop_
_entity.id
_entity.type
_entity.pdbx_description
1 polymer ?
#
loop_
_entity_poly.entity_id
_entity_poly.type
_entity_poly.pdbx_seq_one_letter_code
_entity_poly.pdbx_strand_id
1 'polypeptide(L)'
;MSETRPRTSLYAIKVTVGQERNVSMMLADKAKVENLSIAAILAPTELRGYIIIETAAPHAVDQLIRGMRHTRERVGGMVNPAEVDHYLVSRPVVEGLELGTLVEVVAGPLKGGAAEGGGGGTSKEGGPVQSRGGAP
;
A
#
# COMPACT_ATOMS: atom_id res chain seq x y z
N MET A 1 10.69 -21.34 4.55
CA MET A 1 9.28 -21.71 4.31
C MET A 1 8.68 -20.61 3.47
N SER A 2 8.41 -20.86 2.19
CA SER A 2 7.84 -19.86 1.29
C SER A 2 6.37 -19.70 1.65
N GLU A 3 6.01 -18.56 2.21
CA GLU A 3 4.64 -18.22 2.59
C GLU A 3 3.81 -18.06 1.31
N THR A 4 2.98 -19.05 0.99
CA THR A 4 2.06 -18.98 -0.16
C THR A 4 0.99 -17.95 0.12
N ARG A 5 1.28 -16.68 -0.22
CA ARG A 5 0.34 -15.58 -0.01
C ARG A 5 -0.90 -15.77 -0.89
N PRO A 6 -2.12 -15.61 -0.36
CA PRO A 6 -3.34 -15.68 -1.16
C PRO A 6 -3.30 -14.62 -2.27
N ARG A 7 -3.77 -14.99 -3.47
CA ARG A 7 -3.89 -14.06 -4.60
C ARG A 7 -5.01 -13.07 -4.28
N THR A 8 -4.63 -11.82 -4.05
CA THR A 8 -5.53 -10.69 -3.83
C THR A 8 -5.75 -9.90 -5.12
N SER A 9 -6.78 -9.06 -5.14
CA SER A 9 -7.07 -8.14 -6.23
C SER A 9 -7.55 -6.80 -5.66
N LEU A 10 -7.41 -5.74 -6.46
CA LEU A 10 -7.72 -4.37 -6.07
C LEU A 10 -9.05 -3.92 -6.66
N TYR A 11 -9.83 -3.22 -5.85
CA TYR A 11 -11.17 -2.72 -6.21
C TYR A 11 -11.31 -1.26 -5.81
N ALA A 12 -11.74 -0.42 -6.74
CA ALA A 12 -12.05 0.97 -6.44
C ALA A 12 -13.48 1.12 -5.94
N ILE A 13 -13.66 1.88 -4.85
CA ILE A 13 -14.96 2.25 -4.30
C ILE A 13 -15.15 3.74 -4.44
N LYS A 14 -16.28 4.14 -5.01
CA LYS A 14 -16.65 5.54 -5.11
C LYS A 14 -17.17 6.03 -3.77
N VAL A 15 -16.60 7.12 -3.29
CA VAL A 15 -16.96 7.75 -2.01
C VAL A 15 -17.32 9.21 -2.21
N THR A 16 -17.90 9.84 -1.19
CA THR A 16 -18.06 11.30 -1.19
C THR A 16 -16.68 11.96 -1.16
N VAL A 17 -16.45 12.92 -2.08
CA VAL A 17 -15.20 13.69 -2.12
C VAL A 17 -14.96 14.38 -0.78
N GLY A 18 -13.75 14.26 -0.24
CA GLY A 18 -13.36 14.81 1.06
C GLY A 18 -13.68 13.91 2.26
N GLN A 19 -14.34 12.77 2.04
CA GLN A 19 -14.67 11.79 3.08
C GLN A 19 -13.83 10.51 2.99
N GLU A 20 -12.86 10.42 2.08
CA GLU A 20 -12.08 9.22 1.76
C GLU A 20 -11.45 8.62 3.02
N ARG A 21 -10.77 9.44 3.83
CA ARG A 21 -10.12 9.04 5.08
C ARG A 21 -11.11 8.57 6.14
N ASN A 22 -12.21 9.29 6.30
CA ASN A 22 -13.22 8.93 7.30
C ASN A 22 -13.90 7.60 6.92
N VAL A 23 -14.25 7.46 5.64
CA VAL A 23 -14.84 6.23 5.11
C VAL A 23 -13.86 5.06 5.23
N SER A 24 -12.57 5.24 4.93
CA SER A 24 -11.58 4.15 5.05
C SER A 24 -11.45 3.64 6.48
N MET A 25 -11.41 4.53 7.48
CA MET A 25 -11.38 4.14 8.90
C MET A 25 -12.64 3.37 9.30
N MET A 26 -13.82 3.88 8.94
CA MET A 26 -15.09 3.21 9.28
C MET A 26 -15.21 1.83 8.61
N LEU A 27 -14.78 1.69 7.36
CA LEU A 27 -14.77 0.40 6.67
C LEU A 27 -13.76 -0.55 7.31
N ALA A 28 -12.59 -0.07 7.71
CA ALA A 28 -11.62 -0.93 8.37
C ALA A 28 -12.14 -1.48 9.71
N ASP A 29 -12.82 -0.64 10.51
CA ASP A 29 -13.45 -1.07 11.76
C ASP A 29 -14.57 -2.09 11.49
N LYS A 30 -15.43 -1.82 10.51
CA LYS A 30 -16.48 -2.76 10.09
C LYS A 30 -15.91 -4.09 9.63
N ALA A 31 -14.84 -4.08 8.82
CA ALA A 31 -14.20 -5.30 8.33
C ALA A 31 -13.69 -6.18 9.49
N LYS A 32 -13.13 -5.56 10.54
CA LYS A 32 -12.68 -6.26 11.75
C LYS A 32 -13.86 -6.85 12.53
N VAL A 33 -14.89 -6.04 12.78
CA VAL A 33 -16.09 -6.47 13.53
C VAL A 33 -16.81 -7.61 12.83
N GLU A 34 -16.94 -7.54 11.50
CA GLU A 34 -17.65 -8.52 10.69
C GLU A 34 -16.76 -9.66 10.19
N ASN A 35 -15.48 -9.68 10.57
CA ASN A 35 -14.48 -10.66 10.14
C ASN A 35 -14.42 -10.85 8.62
N LEU A 36 -14.56 -9.74 7.87
CA LEU A 36 -14.48 -9.75 6.42
C LEU A 36 -13.03 -9.92 5.97
N SER A 37 -12.83 -10.69 4.89
CA SER A 37 -11.51 -10.96 4.32
C SER A 37 -10.94 -9.76 3.55
N ILE A 38 -10.74 -8.63 4.22
CA ILE A 38 -10.16 -7.42 3.64
C ILE A 38 -8.67 -7.40 3.96
N ALA A 39 -7.84 -7.41 2.92
CA ALA A 39 -6.40 -7.43 3.06
C ALA A 39 -5.85 -6.04 3.30
N ALA A 40 -6.37 -5.01 2.61
CA ALA A 40 -5.95 -3.61 2.76
C ALA A 40 -7.04 -2.62 2.30
N ILE A 41 -6.97 -1.39 2.82
CA ILE A 41 -7.74 -0.24 2.33
C ILE A 41 -6.77 0.94 2.17
N LEU A 42 -6.72 1.53 0.98
CA LEU A 42 -5.89 2.66 0.62
C LEU A 42 -6.77 3.87 0.28
N ALA A 43 -6.47 5.00 0.91
CA ALA A 43 -7.18 6.27 0.73
C ALA A 43 -6.16 7.43 0.65
N PRO A 44 -5.41 7.55 -0.46
CA PRO A 44 -4.46 8.63 -0.67
C PRO A 44 -5.21 9.96 -0.85
N THR A 45 -4.62 11.06 -0.41
CA THR A 45 -5.29 12.38 -0.49
C THR A 45 -5.40 12.88 -1.93
N GLU A 46 -4.51 12.39 -2.79
CA GLU A 46 -4.44 12.67 -4.22
C GLU A 46 -5.56 11.98 -5.01
N LEU A 47 -6.08 10.85 -4.49
CA LEU A 47 -7.16 10.08 -5.13
C LEU A 47 -8.52 10.57 -4.64
N ARG A 48 -9.02 11.63 -5.28
CA ARG A 48 -10.29 12.27 -4.87
C ARG A 48 -11.51 11.46 -5.27
N GLY A 49 -12.42 11.25 -4.33
CA GLY A 49 -13.70 10.58 -4.53
C GLY A 49 -13.62 9.06 -4.61
N TYR A 50 -12.44 8.48 -4.35
CA TYR A 50 -12.24 7.03 -4.40
C TYR A 50 -11.37 6.53 -3.25
N ILE A 51 -11.59 5.28 -2.89
CA ILE A 51 -10.67 4.47 -2.08
C ILE A 51 -10.41 3.16 -2.81
N ILE A 52 -9.27 2.53 -2.53
CA ILE A 52 -8.91 1.22 -3.08
C ILE A 52 -8.98 0.18 -1.97
N ILE A 53 -9.60 -0.96 -2.25
CA ILE A 53 -9.71 -2.09 -1.34
C ILE A 53 -9.01 -3.29 -1.95
N GLU A 54 -8.13 -3.91 -1.18
CA GLU A 54 -7.47 -5.17 -1.54
C GLU A 54 -8.13 -6.33 -0.83
N THR A 55 -8.46 -7.38 -1.58
CA THR A 55 -9.02 -8.61 -1.00
C THR A 55 -8.83 -9.82 -1.92
N ALA A 56 -8.78 -11.02 -1.34
CA ALA A 56 -8.89 -12.28 -2.07
C ALA A 56 -10.36 -12.71 -2.29
N ALA A 57 -11.32 -11.98 -1.69
CA ALA A 57 -12.75 -12.28 -1.68
C ALA A 57 -13.53 -11.08 -2.27
N PRO A 58 -13.77 -11.03 -3.59
CA PRO A 58 -14.44 -9.89 -4.24
C PRO A 58 -15.80 -9.55 -3.62
N HIS A 59 -16.57 -10.57 -3.24
CA HIS A 59 -17.88 -10.44 -2.59
C HIS A 59 -17.81 -9.81 -1.18
N ALA A 60 -16.64 -9.82 -0.53
CA ALA A 60 -16.44 -9.14 0.75
C ALA A 60 -16.48 -7.62 0.59
N VAL A 61 -16.12 -7.10 -0.59
CA VAL A 61 -16.17 -5.66 -0.89
C VAL A 61 -17.60 -5.15 -0.89
N ASP A 62 -18.50 -5.84 -1.60
CA ASP A 62 -19.90 -5.45 -1.70
C ASP A 62 -20.60 -5.54 -0.32
N GLN A 63 -20.25 -6.53 0.49
CA GLN A 63 -20.71 -6.63 1.88
C GLN A 63 -20.17 -5.49 2.76
N LEU A 64 -18.89 -5.18 2.62
CA LEU A 64 -18.22 -4.16 3.40
C LEU A 64 -18.85 -2.78 3.21
N ILE A 65 -19.19 -2.41 1.97
CA ILE A 65 -19.78 -1.09 1.66
C ILE A 65 -21.29 -1.03 1.90
N ARG A 66 -21.95 -2.17 2.15
CA ARG A 66 -23.41 -2.22 2.30
C ARG A 66 -23.87 -1.43 3.53
N GLY A 67 -24.76 -0.46 3.29
CA GLY A 67 -25.33 0.38 4.35
C GLY A 67 -24.36 1.45 4.88
N MET A 68 -23.19 1.62 4.26
CA MET A 68 -22.19 2.60 4.69
C MET A 68 -22.49 3.98 4.12
N ARG A 69 -22.65 4.97 5.00
CA ARG A 69 -22.80 6.38 4.58
C ARG A 69 -21.57 6.83 3.80
N HIS A 70 -21.78 7.69 2.81
CA HIS A 70 -20.73 8.24 1.95
C HIS A 70 -19.99 7.24 1.07
N THR A 71 -20.36 5.95 1.09
CA THR A 71 -20.03 5.00 0.03
C THR A 71 -21.14 5.00 -1.01
N ARG A 72 -20.79 4.82 -2.28
CA ARG A 72 -21.75 4.78 -3.39
C ARG A 72 -21.81 3.41 -4.02
N GLU A 73 -20.77 3.07 -4.77
CA GLU A 73 -20.71 1.84 -5.55
C GLU A 73 -19.27 1.38 -5.71
N ARG A 74 -19.09 0.07 -5.90
CA ARG A 74 -17.85 -0.51 -6.40
C ARG A 74 -17.76 -0.22 -7.89
N VAL A 75 -16.63 0.33 -8.33
CA VAL A 75 -16.35 0.52 -9.76
C VAL A 75 -16.25 -0.85 -10.43
N GLY A 76 -16.84 -0.99 -11.62
CA GLY A 76 -16.79 -2.23 -12.38
C GLY A 76 -15.35 -2.63 -12.74
N GLY A 77 -15.02 -3.90 -12.59
CA GLY A 77 -13.70 -4.45 -12.89
C GLY A 77 -12.74 -4.48 -11.70
N MET A 78 -11.46 -4.74 -12.01
CA MET A 78 -10.36 -4.73 -11.06
C MET A 78 -9.43 -3.58 -11.42
N VAL A 79 -8.81 -2.98 -10.40
CA VAL A 79 -7.79 -1.94 -10.58
C VAL A 79 -6.46 -2.63 -10.86
N ASN A 80 -5.72 -2.15 -11.87
CA ASN A 80 -4.38 -2.66 -12.12
C ASN A 80 -3.44 -2.18 -11.00
N PRO A 81 -2.67 -3.06 -10.34
CA PRO A 81 -1.71 -2.64 -9.31
C PRO A 81 -0.77 -1.52 -9.76
N ALA A 82 -0.38 -1.47 -11.03
CA ALA A 82 0.46 -0.40 -11.59
C ALA A 82 -0.18 1.00 -11.50
N GLU A 83 -1.52 1.09 -11.47
CA GLU A 83 -2.26 2.35 -11.25
C GLU A 83 -2.30 2.77 -9.77
N VAL A 84 -1.84 1.91 -8.87
CA VAL A 84 -1.80 2.18 -7.43
C VAL A 84 -0.37 2.47 -6.96
N ASP A 85 0.63 1.93 -7.64
CA ASP A 85 2.05 2.09 -7.30
C ASP A 85 2.47 3.55 -7.10
N HIS A 86 2.00 4.49 -7.95
CA HIS A 86 2.38 5.90 -7.78
C HIS A 86 1.84 6.53 -6.50
N TYR A 87 0.74 6.01 -5.93
CA TYR A 87 0.24 6.43 -4.62
C TYR A 87 1.06 5.86 -3.47
N LEU A 88 1.75 4.73 -3.68
CA LEU A 88 2.65 4.09 -2.70
C LEU A 88 4.06 4.68 -2.74
N VAL A 89 4.52 5.09 -3.92
CA VAL A 89 5.87 5.65 -4.14
C VAL A 89 5.97 7.11 -3.65
N SER A 90 4.82 7.78 -3.49
CA SER A 90 4.76 9.23 -3.28
C SER A 90 5.50 9.74 -2.03
N ARG A 91 5.79 8.93 -0.99
CA ARG A 91 6.53 9.39 0.21
C ARG A 91 7.19 8.30 1.07
N PRO A 92 8.50 8.03 0.94
CA PRO A 92 9.32 7.73 2.11
C PRO A 92 9.69 9.07 2.78
N VAL A 93 8.82 9.65 3.63
CA VAL A 93 9.26 10.78 4.47
C VAL A 93 9.74 10.22 5.80
N VAL A 94 11.06 10.04 5.85
CA VAL A 94 11.91 10.41 6.98
C VAL A 94 11.19 11.16 8.12
N GLU A 95 11.32 10.64 9.33
CA GLU A 95 11.39 11.37 10.60
C GLU A 95 10.79 12.79 10.60
N GLY A 96 9.51 12.92 10.96
CA GLY A 96 8.90 14.25 11.11
C GLY A 96 7.38 14.20 11.17
N LEU A 97 6.87 13.86 12.36
CA LEU A 97 5.45 13.96 12.69
C LEU A 97 4.97 15.42 12.56
N GLU A 98 4.28 15.75 11.48
CA GLU A 98 3.21 16.76 11.52
C GLU A 98 1.86 16.07 11.38
N LEU A 99 1.10 16.13 12.47
CA LEU A 99 -0.23 15.56 12.66
C LEU A 99 -1.21 16.14 11.64
N GLY A 100 -1.62 15.30 10.67
CA GLY A 100 -2.72 15.66 9.78
C GLY A 100 -3.17 14.56 8.81
N THR A 101 -2.24 13.87 8.14
CA THR A 101 -2.65 13.13 6.93
C THR A 101 -1.72 11.96 6.64
N LEU A 102 -2.01 10.79 7.22
CA LEU A 102 -1.63 9.50 6.64
C LEU A 102 -2.46 8.40 7.32
N VAL A 103 -3.34 7.74 6.58
CA VAL A 103 -3.94 6.44 6.97
C VAL A 103 -3.53 5.49 5.87
N GLU A 104 -2.22 5.28 5.75
CA GLU A 104 -1.65 4.20 4.96
C GLU A 104 -1.83 2.92 5.77
N VAL A 105 -2.75 2.06 5.33
CA VAL A 105 -2.88 0.67 5.79
C VAL A 105 -3.54 0.50 7.16
N VAL A 106 -4.86 0.29 7.20
CA VAL A 106 -5.55 -0.17 8.44
C VAL A 106 -5.45 -1.70 8.65
N ALA A 107 -4.88 -2.45 7.70
CA ALA A 107 -4.34 -3.81 7.84
C ALA A 107 -3.67 -4.20 6.50
N GLY A 108 -2.56 -4.95 6.49
CA GLY A 108 -2.03 -5.81 5.41
C GLY A 108 -1.59 -5.21 4.05
N PRO A 109 -0.66 -5.83 3.28
CA PRO A 109 0.18 -5.09 2.33
C PRO A 109 -0.37 -4.97 0.89
N LEU A 110 -0.53 -3.72 0.47
CA LEU A 110 -0.71 -3.22 -0.90
C LEU A 110 0.47 -3.67 -1.77
N LYS A 111 0.28 -4.67 -2.62
CA LYS A 111 1.36 -5.33 -3.34
C LYS A 111 2.07 -4.39 -4.34
N GLY A 112 3.24 -3.86 -3.94
CA GLY A 112 4.15 -3.05 -4.77
C GLY A 112 5.51 -2.63 -4.14
N GLY A 113 5.78 -2.93 -2.86
CA GLY A 113 7.06 -2.57 -2.23
C GLY A 113 8.20 -3.56 -2.51
N ALA A 114 8.94 -3.32 -3.60
CA ALA A 114 10.28 -3.83 -3.94
C ALA A 114 10.45 -5.28 -4.47
N ALA A 115 10.68 -5.38 -5.79
CA ALA A 115 11.69 -6.22 -6.47
C ALA A 115 11.64 -5.84 -7.97
N GLU A 116 12.68 -5.49 -8.74
CA GLU A 116 14.14 -5.54 -8.66
C GLU A 116 14.68 -4.67 -9.83
N GLY A 117 15.86 -4.02 -9.68
CA GLY A 117 16.80 -3.88 -10.80
C GLY A 117 17.37 -2.49 -11.15
N GLY A 118 18.67 -2.29 -10.86
CA GLY A 118 19.61 -1.77 -11.86
C GLY A 118 20.42 -0.51 -11.53
N GLY A 119 21.73 -0.67 -11.24
CA GLY A 119 22.72 0.33 -11.67
C GLY A 119 23.84 0.70 -10.69
N GLY A 120 24.98 0.00 -10.79
CA GLY A 120 26.32 0.64 -10.79
C GLY A 120 26.93 1.10 -9.47
N GLY A 121 27.99 0.41 -9.04
CA GLY A 121 28.87 0.90 -7.98
C GLY A 121 29.87 -0.15 -7.53
N THR A 122 30.82 -0.51 -8.38
CA THR A 122 32.00 -1.29 -8.01
C THR A 122 32.77 -0.55 -6.92
N SER A 123 32.73 -1.06 -5.69
CA SER A 123 33.71 -0.71 -4.66
C SER A 123 34.45 -1.99 -4.30
N LYS A 124 35.63 -2.12 -4.92
CA LYS A 124 36.62 -3.15 -4.65
C LYS A 124 36.95 -3.12 -3.15
N GLU A 125 36.87 -4.26 -2.48
CA GLU A 125 37.49 -4.45 -1.18
C GLU A 125 39.01 -4.24 -1.33
N GLY A 126 39.48 -3.12 -0.77
CA GLY A 126 40.90 -2.87 -0.57
C GLY A 126 41.37 -3.68 0.63
N GLY A 127 42.13 -4.74 0.38
CA GLY A 127 42.95 -5.39 1.40
C GLY A 127 44.07 -4.44 1.86
N PRO A 128 44.44 -4.42 3.15
CA PRO A 128 45.54 -3.61 3.61
C PRO A 128 46.87 -4.30 3.25
N VAL A 129 47.59 -3.75 2.28
CA VAL A 129 49.02 -4.07 2.06
C VAL A 129 49.86 -3.00 2.77
N GLN A 130 50.54 -3.41 3.85
CA GLN A 130 51.56 -2.61 4.50
C GLN A 130 52.77 -2.47 3.56
N SER A 131 53.17 -1.24 3.32
CA SER A 131 54.32 -0.88 2.50
C SER A 131 55.50 -0.44 3.36
N ARG A 132 56.70 -0.82 2.89
CA ARG A 132 58.06 -0.24 3.02
C ARG A 132 59.03 -1.44 2.98
N GLY A 133 59.74 -1.76 1.88
CA GLY A 133 60.68 -0.91 1.15
C GLY A 133 61.87 -0.62 2.07
N GLY A 134 63.13 -0.98 1.82
CA GLY A 134 63.86 -1.52 0.69
C GLY A 134 65.33 -1.33 1.06
N ALA A 135 66.16 -2.34 0.83
CA ALA A 135 67.61 -2.26 1.02
C ALA A 135 68.26 -1.45 -0.12
N PRO A 136 69.45 -0.86 0.08
CA PRO A 136 70.43 -0.74 -0.98
C PRO A 136 71.10 -2.10 -1.27
#